data_AF-A0A955LPE4-F1
#
_entry.id   AF-A0A955LPE4-F1
#
_cell.length_a   1.000
_cell.length_b   1.000
_cell.length_c   1.000
_cell.angle_alpha   90.00
_cell.angle_beta   90.00
_cell.angle_gamma   90.00
#
_symmetry.space_group_name_H-M   'P 1'
#
loop_
_entity.id
_entity.type
_entity.pdbx_description
1 polymer ?
#
loop_
_entity_poly.entity_id
_entity_poly.type
_entity_poly.pdbx_seq_one_letter_code
_entity_poly.pdbx_strand_id
1 'polypeptide(L)'
;MRVDYVLNELKSFGQAMCREDRCVYERMLKEPLKHVGAVSYASSLDVWAFVLLSILLEQEKRIRKLEERFDFAHRPEKSSGTVPSAVEGSRPCRPG
;
A
#
# COMPACT_ATOMS: atom_id res chain seq x y z
N MET A 1 -4.03 -29.92 1.40
CA MET A 1 -3.14 -29.82 0.23
C MET A 1 -1.75 -29.43 0.71
N ARG A 2 -0.65 -29.95 0.14
CA ARG A 2 0.72 -29.58 0.57
C ARG A 2 1.16 -28.28 -0.09
N VAL A 3 1.91 -27.47 0.64
CA VAL A 3 2.47 -26.20 0.15
C VAL A 3 3.36 -26.39 -1.07
N ASP A 4 4.21 -27.42 -1.06
CA ASP A 4 5.11 -27.73 -2.19
C ASP A 4 4.36 -28.00 -3.49
N TYR A 5 3.18 -28.64 -3.40
CA TYR A 5 2.33 -28.89 -4.55
C TYR A 5 1.83 -27.57 -5.15
N VAL A 6 1.30 -26.66 -4.33
CA VAL A 6 0.80 -25.36 -4.77
C VAL A 6 1.92 -24.52 -5.39
N LEU A 7 3.12 -24.54 -4.80
CA LEU A 7 4.28 -23.83 -5.36
C LEU A 7 4.69 -24.38 -6.73
N ASN A 8 4.64 -25.70 -6.90
CA ASN A 8 4.96 -26.33 -8.17
C ASN A 8 3.92 -26.00 -9.25
N GLU A 9 2.63 -26.01 -8.91
CA GLU A 9 1.55 -25.61 -9.82
C GLU A 9 1.67 -24.14 -10.24
N LEU A 10 1.95 -23.24 -9.31
CA LEU A 10 2.20 -21.82 -9.61
C LEU A 10 3.40 -21.63 -10.55
N LYS A 11 4.46 -22.43 -10.37
CA LYS A 11 5.62 -22.38 -11.25
C LYS A 11 5.26 -22.87 -12.66
N SER A 12 4.57 -24.00 -12.77
CA SER A 12 4.10 -24.54 -14.06
C SER A 12 3.20 -23.57 -14.80
N PHE A 13 2.29 -22.90 -14.08
CA PHE A 13 1.40 -21.89 -14.65
C PHE A 13 2.17 -20.70 -15.22
N GLY A 14 3.14 -20.16 -14.48
CA GLY A 14 4.01 -19.07 -14.98
C GLY A 14 4.84 -19.48 -16.20
N GLN A 15 5.28 -20.74 -16.26
CA GLN A 15 6.01 -21.30 -17.39
C GLN A 15 5.16 -21.48 -18.65
N ALA A 16 3.83 -21.56 -18.53
CA ALA A 16 2.93 -21.62 -19.66
C ALA A 16 2.65 -20.24 -20.31
N MET A 17 2.96 -19.15 -19.61
CA MET A 17 2.71 -17.78 -20.10
C MET A 17 3.75 -17.30 -21.13
N CYS A 18 3.33 -16.35 -21.96
CA CYS A 18 4.20 -15.55 -22.83
C CYS A 18 5.24 -14.76 -22.03
N ARG A 19 6.36 -14.38 -22.66
CA ARG A 19 7.52 -13.79 -21.97
C ARG A 19 7.22 -12.50 -21.22
N GLU A 20 6.38 -11.64 -21.80
CA GLU A 20 5.97 -10.36 -21.18
C GLU A 20 5.12 -10.61 -19.92
N ASP A 21 4.08 -11.42 -20.05
CA ASP A 21 3.17 -11.77 -18.96
C ASP A 21 3.89 -12.53 -17.83
N ARG A 22 4.82 -13.43 -18.19
CA ARG A 22 5.64 -14.16 -17.23
C ARG A 22 6.46 -13.22 -16.36
N CYS A 23 7.04 -12.16 -16.94
CA CYS A 23 7.84 -11.20 -16.18
C CYS A 23 6.98 -10.43 -15.16
N VAL A 24 5.75 -10.10 -15.53
CA VAL A 24 4.76 -9.47 -14.63
C VAL A 24 4.34 -10.45 -13.54
N TYR A 25 4.01 -11.68 -13.91
CA TYR A 25 3.59 -12.75 -13.01
C TYR A 25 4.65 -13.07 -11.94
N GLU A 26 5.91 -13.28 -12.35
CA GLU A 26 7.01 -13.54 -11.43
C GLU A 26 7.22 -12.39 -10.45
N ARG A 27 7.10 -11.15 -10.93
CA ARG A 27 7.18 -9.95 -10.08
C ARG A 27 6.00 -9.86 -9.11
N MET A 28 4.79 -10.24 -9.53
CA MET A 28 3.60 -10.25 -8.67
C MET A 28 3.72 -11.28 -7.55
N LEU A 29 4.28 -12.46 -7.81
CA LEU A 29 4.38 -13.52 -6.82
C LEU A 29 5.58 -13.40 -5.87
N LYS A 30 6.62 -12.64 -6.24
CA LYS A 30 7.85 -12.51 -5.44
C LYS A 30 7.61 -12.08 -3.99
N GLU A 31 6.71 -11.11 -3.75
CA GLU A 31 6.43 -10.60 -2.41
C GLU A 31 5.45 -11.51 -1.63
N PRO A 32 4.31 -11.94 -2.21
CA PRO A 32 3.37 -12.85 -1.55
C PRO A 32 4.00 -14.19 -1.12
N LEU A 33 4.91 -14.73 -1.93
CA LEU A 33 5.56 -16.01 -1.63
C LEU A 33 6.55 -15.94 -0.45
N LYS A 34 6.95 -14.75 0.01
CA LYS A 34 7.73 -14.63 1.26
C LYS A 34 6.93 -15.07 2.48
N HIS A 35 5.60 -15.04 2.39
CA HIS A 35 4.69 -15.46 3.46
C HIS A 35 4.46 -16.97 3.51
N VAL A 36 5.05 -17.75 2.61
CA VAL A 36 4.90 -19.22 2.53
C VAL A 36 5.26 -19.91 3.85
N GLY A 37 6.28 -19.41 4.57
CA GLY A 37 6.63 -19.95 5.90
C GLY A 37 5.50 -19.80 6.92
N ALA A 38 4.76 -18.69 6.87
CA ALA A 38 3.59 -18.47 7.72
C ALA A 38 2.40 -19.35 7.29
N VAL A 39 2.23 -19.59 5.98
CA VAL A 39 1.22 -20.51 5.43
C VAL A 39 1.47 -21.94 5.90
N SER A 40 2.73 -22.41 5.85
CA SER A 40 3.12 -23.73 6.33
C SER A 40 2.92 -23.90 7.84
N TYR A 41 3.07 -22.82 8.62
CA TYR A 41 2.90 -22.85 10.07
C TYR A 41 1.42 -22.92 10.50
N ALA A 42 0.52 -22.31 9.74
CA ALA A 42 -0.90 -22.20 10.08
C ALA A 42 -1.68 -23.54 10.11
N SER A 43 -1.03 -24.68 9.83
CA SER A 43 -1.59 -26.06 9.92
C SER A 43 -3.02 -26.16 9.35
N SER A 44 -3.27 -25.50 8.22
CA SER A 44 -4.61 -25.28 7.71
C SER A 44 -4.91 -26.16 6.50
N LEU A 45 -6.18 -26.55 6.38
CA LEU A 45 -6.69 -27.40 5.30
C LEU A 45 -6.66 -26.71 3.93
N ASP A 46 -6.55 -25.37 3.88
CA ASP A 46 -6.66 -24.57 2.66
C ASP A 46 -5.47 -23.63 2.45
N VAL A 47 -4.36 -24.20 1.99
CA VAL A 47 -3.14 -23.48 1.59
C VAL A 47 -3.45 -22.41 0.53
N TRP A 48 -4.43 -22.64 -0.35
CA TRP A 48 -4.81 -21.69 -1.40
C TRP A 48 -5.42 -20.43 -0.82
N ALA A 49 -6.27 -20.53 0.19
CA ALA A 49 -6.81 -19.38 0.89
C ALA A 49 -5.71 -18.45 1.43
N PHE A 50 -4.65 -19.01 2.00
CA PHE A 50 -3.53 -18.23 2.52
C PHE A 50 -2.64 -17.63 1.42
N VAL A 51 -2.46 -18.32 0.29
CA VAL A 51 -1.76 -17.77 -0.89
C VAL A 51 -2.56 -16.60 -1.49
N LEU A 52 -3.88 -16.73 -1.60
CA LEU A 52 -4.73 -15.63 -2.08
C LEU A 52 -4.70 -14.46 -1.10
N LEU A 53 -4.79 -14.73 0.20
CA LEU A 53 -4.73 -13.70 1.23
C LEU A 53 -3.38 -12.96 1.22
N SER A 54 -2.26 -13.66 1.00
CA SER A 54 -0.95 -13.02 0.91
C SER A 54 -0.82 -12.14 -0.34
N ILE A 55 -1.42 -12.54 -1.46
CA ILE A 55 -1.51 -11.71 -2.67
C ILE A 55 -2.33 -10.45 -2.39
N LEU A 56 -3.53 -10.58 -1.80
CA LEU A 56 -4.39 -9.46 -1.46
C LEU A 56 -3.71 -8.49 -0.49
N LEU A 57 -3.02 -9.01 0.53
CA LEU A 57 -2.27 -8.21 1.50
C LEU A 57 -1.17 -7.37 0.84
N GLU A 58 -0.45 -7.92 -0.14
CA GLU A 58 0.57 -7.16 -0.87
C GLU A 58 -0.04 -6.11 -1.81
N GLN A 59 -1.23 -6.34 -2.36
CA GLN A 59 -1.95 -5.31 -3.12
C GLN A 59 -2.42 -4.17 -2.21
N GLU A 60 -3.01 -4.49 -1.05
CA GLU A 60 -3.45 -3.50 -0.05
C GLU A 60 -2.29 -2.58 0.38
N LYS A 61 -1.09 -3.13 0.63
CA LYS A 61 0.11 -2.33 0.94
C LYS A 61 0.51 -1.38 -0.18
N ARG A 62 0.34 -1.78 -1.44
CA ARG A 62 0.66 -0.94 -2.61
C ARG A 62 -0.36 0.18 -2.78
N ILE A 63 -1.65 -0.11 -2.56
CA ILE A 63 -2.73 0.87 -2.60
C ILE A 63 -2.50 1.94 -1.54
N ARG A 64 -2.26 1.56 -0.27
CA ARG A 64 -1.98 2.53 0.81
C ARG A 64 -0.78 3.43 0.50
N LYS A 65 0.30 2.86 -0.03
CA LYS A 65 1.49 3.65 -0.45
C LYS A 65 1.19 4.62 -1.59
N LEU A 66 0.24 4.30 -2.46
CA LEU A 66 -0.21 5.20 -3.51
C LEU A 66 -1.09 6.31 -2.93
N GLU A 67 -2.05 5.96 -2.07
CA GLU A 67 -2.92 6.91 -1.35
C GLU A 67 -2.10 7.94 -0.55
N GLU A 68 -1.12 7.48 0.25
CA GLU A 68 -0.20 8.35 1.00
C GLU A 68 0.56 9.35 0.09
N ARG A 69 0.90 8.94 -1.14
CA ARG A 69 1.58 9.82 -2.11
C ARG A 69 0.61 10.79 -2.78
N PHE A 70 -0.61 10.38 -3.05
CA PHE A 70 -1.66 11.24 -3.60
C PHE A 70 -2.08 12.32 -2.58
N ASP A 71 -2.19 11.96 -1.31
CA ASP A 71 -2.51 12.90 -0.22
C ASP A 71 -1.41 13.96 -0.04
N PHE A 72 -0.14 13.59 -0.25
CA PHE A 72 0.97 14.56 -0.21
C PHE A 72 0.98 15.51 -1.41
N ALA A 73 0.57 15.03 -2.60
CA ALA A 73 0.51 15.83 -3.82
C ALA A 73 -0.66 16.82 -3.84
N HIS A 74 -1.71 16.58 -3.05
CA HIS A 74 -2.89 17.45 -2.92
C HIS A 74 -2.84 18.43 -1.75
N ARG A 75 -1.70 18.62 -1.09
CA ARG A 75 -1.56 19.69 -0.10
C ARG A 75 -1.72 21.03 -0.83
N PRO A 76 -2.82 21.79 -0.63
CA PRO A 76 -2.92 23.10 -1.24
C PRO A 76 -1.77 23.94 -0.68
N GLU A 77 -1.01 24.57 -1.57
CA GLU A 77 -0.11 25.65 -1.16
C GLU A 77 -0.93 26.60 -0.30
N LYS A 78 -0.61 26.67 0.99
CA LYS A 78 -1.13 27.74 1.84
C LYS A 78 -0.55 29.02 1.26
N SER A 79 -1.33 29.68 0.41
CA SER A 79 -1.09 31.05 0.00
C SER A 79 -0.83 31.86 1.26
N SER A 80 0.38 32.36 1.37
CA SER A 80 0.85 33.28 2.40
C SER A 80 -0.07 34.50 2.46
N GLY A 81 -1.10 34.43 3.30
CA GLY A 81 -1.87 35.58 3.72
C GLY A 81 -1.08 36.32 4.79
N THR A 82 -0.12 37.13 4.37
CA THR A 82 0.48 38.17 5.20
C THR A 82 -0.63 39.16 5.56
N VAL A 83 -1.19 39.04 6.76
CA VAL A 83 -2.04 40.10 7.32
C VAL A 83 -1.11 41.25 7.70
N PRO A 84 -1.25 42.46 7.13
CA PRO A 84 -0.48 43.60 7.59
C PRO A 84 -0.94 43.97 9.00
N SER A 85 0.05 44.02 9.88
CA SER A 85 -0.02 44.59 11.21
C SER A 85 -0.55 46.03 11.14
N ALA A 86 -1.74 46.28 11.68
CA ALA A 86 -2.18 47.61 12.09
C ALA A 86 -2.26 47.62 13.61
N VAL A 87 -1.17 48.11 14.20
CA VAL A 87 -1.02 48.42 15.61
C VAL A 87 -1.72 49.75 15.85
N GLU A 88 -2.77 49.79 16.68
CA GLU A 88 -3.26 51.08 17.20
C GLU A 88 -3.75 50.96 18.65
N GLY A 89 -2.78 51.18 19.55
CA GLY A 89 -2.87 52.21 20.59
C GLY A 89 -4.03 52.16 21.58
N SER A 90 -3.75 51.61 22.77
CA SER A 90 -4.55 51.75 23.98
C SER A 90 -4.70 53.21 24.48
N ARG A 91 -5.96 53.70 24.62
CA ARG A 91 -6.60 54.59 25.66
C ARG A 91 -5.96 55.97 26.02
N PRO A 92 -6.65 56.97 26.65
CA PRO A 92 -7.75 56.84 27.64
C PRO A 92 -8.88 57.93 27.63
N CYS A 93 -9.78 57.84 28.64
CA CYS A 93 -11.04 58.56 28.92
C CYS A 93 -10.99 60.10 29.10
N ARG A 94 -12.09 60.83 28.79
CA ARG A 94 -12.93 61.64 29.74
C ARG A 94 -14.05 62.48 29.04
N PRO A 95 -15.03 63.07 29.79
CA PRO A 95 -16.43 63.25 29.40
C PRO A 95 -16.79 64.68 28.92
N GLY A 96 -17.98 64.80 28.34
CA GLY A 96 -18.74 66.05 28.20
C GLY A 96 -20.20 65.81 28.57
#